data_AF-A0A7Y4QZX7-F1
#
_entry.id   AF-A0A7Y4QZX7-F1
#
_cell.length_a   1.000
_cell.length_b   1.000
_cell.length_c   1.000
_cell.angle_alpha   90.00
_cell.angle_beta   90.00
_cell.angle_gamma   90.00
#
_symmetry.space_group_name_H-M   'P 1'
#
loop_
_entity.id
_entity.type
_entity.pdbx_description
1 polymer ?
#
loop_
_entity_poly.entity_id
_entity_poly.type
_entity_poly.pdbx_seq_one_letter_code
_entity_poly.pdbx_strand_id
1 'polypeptide(L)'
;KRAGPNYLVSVGKLIESQVNIAEEEKERKYNVYLPSARDLEYVVKIKIPAGYKVTGMEKLNTNVDNQYGQFRSSATIEGDQLIIQSSKIYKTNFVKKEDWKLLVDFVQGAYEFTNLQVVFEKQ
;
A
#
# COMPACT_ATOMS: atom_id res chain seq x y z
N LYS A 1 -16.73 -2.74 7.19
CA LYS A 1 -17.92 -1.91 7.55
C LYS A 1 -19.07 -2.28 6.61
N ARG A 2 -20.33 -2.29 7.06
CA ARG A 2 -21.49 -2.48 6.15
C ARG A 2 -21.92 -1.14 5.55
N ALA A 3 -22.30 -1.15 4.28
CA ALA A 3 -22.86 -0.02 3.55
C ALA A 3 -24.12 -0.51 2.82
N GLY A 4 -25.26 -0.48 3.51
CA GLY A 4 -26.47 -1.15 3.04
C GLY A 4 -26.27 -2.67 2.89
N PRO A 5 -26.61 -3.29 1.74
CA PRO A 5 -26.37 -4.71 1.48
C PRO A 5 -24.90 -5.05 1.22
N ASN A 6 -24.05 -4.04 0.96
CA ASN A 6 -22.65 -4.19 0.55
C ASN A 6 -21.70 -4.16 1.75
N TYR A 7 -20.50 -4.72 1.56
CA TYR A 7 -19.40 -4.60 2.52
C TYR A 7 -18.31 -3.67 1.98
N LEU A 8 -17.91 -2.70 2.79
CA LEU A 8 -16.68 -1.94 2.61
C LEU A 8 -15.56 -2.63 3.37
N VAL A 9 -14.56 -3.09 2.64
CA VAL A 9 -13.40 -3.81 3.19
C VAL A 9 -12.18 -2.90 3.07
N SER A 10 -11.64 -2.47 4.21
CA SER A 10 -10.45 -1.62 4.29
C SER A 10 -9.17 -2.43 4.12
N VAL A 11 -8.95 -2.93 2.91
CA VAL A 11 -7.85 -3.84 2.59
C VAL A 11 -6.46 -3.24 2.82
N GLY A 12 -6.31 -1.94 2.62
CA GLY A 12 -5.07 -1.24 2.88
C GLY A 12 -4.61 -1.29 4.33
N LYS A 13 -5.54 -1.50 5.27
CA LYS A 13 -5.26 -1.62 6.71
C LYS A 13 -4.88 -3.03 7.16
N LEU A 14 -4.86 -4.00 6.24
CA LEU A 14 -4.51 -5.40 6.53
C LEU A 14 -3.02 -5.68 6.37
N ILE A 15 -2.25 -4.69 5.90
CA ILE A 15 -0.78 -4.72 5.88
C ILE A 15 -0.24 -3.81 7.02
N GLU A 16 1.07 -3.70 7.16
CA GLU A 16 1.68 -2.84 8.18
C GLU A 16 1.20 -1.39 8.11
N SER A 17 1.21 -0.72 9.27
CA SER A 17 0.96 0.71 9.36
C SER A 17 2.01 1.49 8.58
N GLN A 18 1.56 2.44 7.77
CA GLN A 18 2.42 3.29 6.95
C GLN A 18 2.56 4.67 7.57
N VAL A 19 3.75 5.25 7.44
CA VAL A 19 4.04 6.59 7.95
C VAL A 19 3.35 7.61 7.04
N ASN A 20 2.53 8.48 7.63
CA ASN A 20 2.06 9.68 6.97
C ASN A 20 3.13 10.77 7.13
N ILE A 21 3.66 11.28 6.02
CA ILE A 21 4.62 12.39 6.04
C ILE A 21 3.82 13.66 5.77
N ALA A 22 3.76 14.56 6.76
CA ALA A 22 3.03 15.82 6.61
C ALA A 22 3.69 16.73 5.55
N GLU A 23 2.94 17.68 5.00
CA GLU A 23 3.47 18.58 3.95
C GLU A 23 4.70 19.37 4.44
N GLU A 24 4.66 19.84 5.69
CA GLU A 24 5.76 20.52 6.37
C GLU A 24 7.01 19.64 6.56
N GLU A 25 6.89 18.32 6.47
CA GLU A 25 8.00 17.36 6.59
C GLU A 25 8.58 16.93 5.23
N LYS A 26 7.99 17.40 4.13
CA LYS A 26 8.51 17.14 2.77
C LYS A 26 9.75 17.95 2.43
N GLU A 27 10.09 18.95 3.24
CA GLU A 27 11.38 19.64 3.17
C GLU A 27 12.32 19.11 4.25
N ARG A 28 13.56 18.79 3.88
CA ARG A 28 14.53 18.21 4.81
C ARG A 28 15.84 18.99 4.83
N LYS A 29 16.32 19.31 6.04
CA LYS A 29 17.58 20.04 6.26
C LYS A 29 18.83 19.15 6.26
N TYR A 30 18.65 17.87 6.61
CA TYR A 30 19.73 16.90 6.81
C TYR A 30 19.47 15.60 6.05
N ASN A 31 20.54 14.86 5.77
CA ASN A 31 20.47 13.54 5.16
C ASN A 31 19.69 12.55 6.06
N VAL A 32 19.18 11.48 5.47
CA VAL A 32 18.44 10.42 6.15
C VAL A 32 19.35 9.22 6.37
N TYR A 33 19.32 8.69 7.58
CA TYR A 33 19.92 7.41 7.93
C TYR A 33 18.81 6.49 8.43
N LEU A 34 18.54 5.44 7.65
CA LEU A 34 17.59 4.38 8.00
C LEU A 34 18.33 3.24 8.72
N PRO A 35 17.62 2.39 9.49
CA PRO A 35 18.28 1.32 10.23
C PRO A 35 19.05 0.31 9.35
N SER A 36 18.46 -0.09 8.22
CA SER A 36 19.05 -1.02 7.25
C SER A 36 18.28 -0.99 5.93
N ALA A 37 18.87 -1.60 4.90
CA ALA A 37 18.07 -2.09 3.78
C ALA A 37 17.16 -3.22 4.29
N ARG A 38 15.92 -3.29 3.79
CA ARG A 38 14.92 -4.27 4.24
C ARG A 38 13.80 -4.42 3.23
N ASP A 39 13.28 -5.63 3.15
CA ASP A 39 12.16 -6.02 2.30
C ASP A 39 11.01 -6.52 3.17
N LEU A 40 9.80 -6.09 2.84
CA LEU A 40 8.58 -6.39 3.57
C LEU A 40 7.53 -6.83 2.56
N GLU A 41 7.15 -8.10 2.62
CA GLU A 41 6.17 -8.69 1.71
C GLU A 41 4.94 -9.16 2.48
N TYR A 42 3.76 -8.86 1.93
CA TYR A 42 2.49 -9.26 2.49
C TYR A 42 1.61 -9.91 1.43
N VAL A 43 1.00 -11.04 1.77
CA VAL A 43 -0.01 -11.71 0.96
C VAL A 43 -1.28 -11.84 1.78
N VAL A 44 -2.33 -11.13 1.38
CA VAL A 44 -3.63 -11.13 2.03
C VAL A 44 -4.63 -11.84 1.14
N LYS A 45 -5.31 -12.86 1.68
CA LYS A 45 -6.36 -13.60 0.98
C LYS A 45 -7.69 -13.39 1.70
N ILE A 46 -8.68 -12.87 0.99
CA ILE A 46 -10.00 -12.57 1.54
C ILE A 46 -11.03 -13.39 0.79
N LYS A 47 -11.78 -14.22 1.51
CA LYS A 47 -12.90 -14.97 0.95
C LYS A 47 -14.04 -14.02 0.57
N ILE A 48 -14.50 -14.13 -0.67
CA ILE A 48 -15.65 -13.40 -1.21
C ILE A 48 -16.90 -14.23 -0.86
N PRO A 49 -17.88 -13.67 -0.11
CA PRO A 49 -19.10 -14.39 0.18
C PRO A 49 -19.89 -14.74 -1.09
N ALA A 50 -20.62 -15.84 -1.08
CA ALA A 50 -21.46 -16.23 -2.20
C ALA A 50 -22.51 -15.15 -2.53
N GLY A 51 -22.72 -14.89 -3.82
CA GLY A 51 -23.61 -13.83 -4.29
C GLY A 51 -23.04 -12.41 -4.14
N TYR A 52 -21.72 -12.27 -4.00
CA TYR A 52 -21.04 -10.97 -4.00
C TYR A 52 -20.01 -10.90 -5.11
N LYS A 53 -19.81 -9.70 -5.67
CA LYS A 53 -18.71 -9.35 -6.57
C LYS A 53 -17.85 -8.26 -5.94
N VAL A 54 -16.56 -8.23 -6.26
CA VAL A 54 -15.63 -7.20 -5.78
C VAL A 54 -15.54 -6.08 -6.80
N THR A 55 -15.63 -4.83 -6.35
CA THR A 55 -15.42 -3.63 -7.17
C THR A 55 -14.42 -2.69 -6.50
N GLY A 56 -13.74 -1.86 -7.30
CA GLY A 56 -12.73 -0.91 -6.81
C GLY A 56 -11.34 -1.51 -6.57
N MET A 57 -11.10 -2.75 -6.98
CA MET A 57 -9.82 -3.44 -6.77
C MET A 57 -8.71 -2.91 -7.67
N GLU A 58 -9.04 -2.25 -8.79
CA GLU A 58 -8.07 -1.67 -9.73
C GLU A 58 -7.17 -0.63 -9.06
N LYS A 59 -7.71 0.10 -8.07
CA LYS A 59 -6.97 1.11 -7.30
C LYS A 59 -5.88 0.50 -6.40
N LEU A 60 -5.97 -0.80 -6.10
CA LEU A 60 -4.98 -1.51 -5.30
C LEU A 60 -3.69 -1.80 -6.06
N ASN A 61 -3.67 -1.61 -7.38
CA ASN A 61 -2.47 -1.79 -8.17
C ASN A 61 -1.62 -0.52 -8.07
N THR A 62 -0.47 -0.63 -7.41
CA THR A 62 0.46 0.50 -7.23
C THR A 62 1.87 0.03 -7.57
N ASN A 63 2.65 0.91 -8.19
CA ASN A 63 4.06 0.65 -8.47
C ASN A 63 4.84 1.96 -8.42
N VAL A 64 5.52 2.18 -7.30
CA VAL A 64 6.49 3.27 -7.13
C VAL A 64 7.82 2.60 -6.88
N ASP A 65 8.80 2.82 -7.77
CA ASP A 65 10.10 2.17 -7.69
C ASP A 65 11.19 3.17 -8.10
N ASN A 66 12.17 3.38 -7.22
CA ASN A 66 13.33 4.23 -7.48
C ASN A 66 14.60 3.67 -6.82
N GLN A 67 15.69 4.42 -6.86
CA GLN A 67 16.99 3.99 -6.33
C GLN A 67 17.02 3.80 -4.80
N TYR A 68 16.11 4.42 -4.04
CA TYR A 68 16.07 4.36 -2.58
C TYR A 68 15.05 3.36 -2.04
N GLY A 69 13.99 3.06 -2.79
CA GLY A 69 12.96 2.15 -2.33
C GLY A 69 11.92 1.80 -3.38
N GLN A 70 11.01 0.93 -2.97
CA GLN A 70 9.87 0.49 -3.75
C GLN A 70 8.65 0.37 -2.84
N PHE A 71 7.49 0.75 -3.35
CA PHE A 71 6.21 0.21 -2.91
C PHE A 71 5.45 -0.33 -4.11
N ARG A 72 5.15 -1.62 -4.09
CA ARG A 72 4.38 -2.30 -5.13
C ARG A 72 3.20 -3.03 -4.50
N SER A 73 2.06 -3.00 -5.16
CA SER A 73 0.91 -3.80 -4.79
C SER A 73 0.14 -4.27 -6.02
N SER A 74 -0.49 -5.43 -5.90
CA SER A 74 -1.35 -6.00 -6.91
C SER A 74 -2.54 -6.71 -6.28
N ALA A 75 -3.68 -6.69 -6.96
CA ALA A 75 -4.87 -7.43 -6.55
C ALA A 75 -5.42 -8.28 -7.69
N THR A 76 -5.73 -9.55 -7.40
CA THR A 76 -6.31 -10.51 -8.34
C THR A 76 -7.48 -11.24 -7.68
N ILE A 77 -8.38 -11.79 -8.50
CA ILE A 77 -9.43 -12.71 -8.04
C ILE A 77 -9.07 -14.10 -8.53
N GLU A 78 -8.99 -15.06 -7.61
CA GLU A 78 -8.75 -16.48 -7.90
C GLU A 78 -9.87 -17.29 -7.25
N GLY A 79 -10.76 -17.86 -8.05
CA GLY A 79 -11.94 -18.58 -7.56
C GLY A 79 -12.87 -17.66 -6.74
N ASP A 80 -13.07 -17.98 -5.46
CA ASP A 80 -13.87 -17.21 -4.51
C ASP A 80 -13.02 -16.32 -3.60
N GLN A 81 -11.76 -16.02 -3.97
CA GLN A 81 -10.84 -15.23 -3.16
C GLN A 81 -10.36 -13.98 -3.88
N LEU A 82 -10.37 -12.86 -3.15
CA LEU A 82 -9.58 -11.68 -3.47
C LEU A 82 -8.19 -11.87 -2.87
N ILE A 83 -7.16 -11.89 -3.73
CA ILE A 83 -5.76 -12.01 -3.33
C ILE A 83 -5.09 -10.65 -3.55
N ILE A 84 -4.45 -10.15 -2.50
CA ILE A 84 -3.71 -8.89 -2.52
C ILE A 84 -2.28 -9.20 -2.12
N GLN A 85 -1.35 -8.78 -2.96
CA GLN A 85 0.07 -8.89 -2.70
C GLN A 85 0.63 -7.48 -2.59
N SER A 86 1.47 -7.21 -1.61
CA SER A 86 2.23 -5.98 -1.53
C SER A 86 3.68 -6.24 -1.14
N SER A 87 4.55 -5.40 -1.65
CA SER A 87 5.98 -5.37 -1.38
C SER A 87 6.38 -3.95 -1.04
N LYS A 88 7.15 -3.79 0.02
CA LYS A 88 7.80 -2.53 0.39
C LYS A 88 9.27 -2.78 0.65
N ILE A 89 10.10 -2.10 -0.12
CA ILE A 89 11.55 -2.29 -0.11
C ILE A 89 12.22 -0.97 0.21
N TYR A 90 13.11 -0.99 1.20
CA TYR A 90 14.10 0.05 1.43
C TYR A 90 15.43 -0.48 0.91
N LYS A 91 15.93 0.07 -0.21
CA LYS A 91 17.10 -0.48 -0.93
C LYS A 91 18.43 -0.09 -0.30
N THR A 92 18.44 0.93 0.54
CA THR A 92 19.63 1.50 1.17
C THR A 92 19.31 2.03 2.54
N ASN A 93 20.34 2.17 3.37
CA ASN A 93 20.24 2.79 4.68
C ASN A 93 20.56 4.30 4.66
N PHE A 94 20.93 4.88 3.52
CA PHE A 94 21.33 6.28 3.41
C PHE A 94 20.63 6.99 2.24
N VAL A 95 20.06 8.17 2.52
CA VAL A 95 19.45 9.05 1.50
C VAL A 95 19.98 10.47 1.69
N LYS A 96 20.41 11.11 0.60
CA LYS A 96 20.80 12.51 0.62
C LYS A 96 19.56 13.40 0.81
N LYS A 97 19.72 14.55 1.45
CA LYS A 97 18.59 15.48 1.66
C LYS A 97 17.98 15.96 0.35
N GLU A 98 18.79 16.11 -0.70
CA GLU A 98 18.36 16.53 -2.04
C GLU A 98 17.42 15.49 -2.67
N ASP A 99 17.61 14.22 -2.32
CA ASP A 99 16.85 13.08 -2.82
C ASP A 99 15.71 12.67 -1.88
N TRP A 100 15.43 13.45 -0.83
CA TRP A 100 14.39 13.17 0.15
C TRP A 100 13.04 12.90 -0.51
N LYS A 101 12.69 13.67 -1.55
CA LYS A 101 11.45 13.50 -2.31
C LYS A 101 11.30 12.07 -2.85
N LEU A 102 12.38 11.44 -3.32
CA LEU A 102 12.34 10.08 -3.84
C LEU A 102 12.01 9.06 -2.74
N LEU A 103 12.52 9.27 -1.51
CA LEU A 103 12.12 8.44 -0.38
C LEU A 103 10.65 8.67 -0.02
N VAL A 104 10.21 9.94 0.02
CA VAL A 104 8.81 10.30 0.31
C VAL A 104 7.86 9.67 -0.70
N ASP A 105 8.20 9.65 -1.99
CA ASP A 105 7.29 9.18 -3.05
C ASP A 105 6.80 7.74 -2.84
N PHE A 106 7.69 6.79 -2.51
CA PHE A 106 7.26 5.40 -2.27
C PHE A 106 6.65 5.19 -0.88
N VAL A 107 7.06 5.98 0.13
CA VAL A 107 6.44 5.96 1.46
C VAL A 107 5.00 6.48 1.38
N GLN A 108 4.79 7.54 0.60
CA GLN A 108 3.49 8.12 0.32
C GLN A 108 2.61 7.14 -0.48
N GLY A 109 3.15 6.48 -1.51
CA GLY A 109 2.42 5.43 -2.23
C GLY A 109 1.95 4.30 -1.30
N ALA A 110 2.78 3.89 -0.34
CA ALA A 110 2.38 2.93 0.68
C ALA A 110 1.28 3.50 1.59
N TYR A 111 1.41 4.75 2.04
CA TYR A 111 0.41 5.41 2.88
C TYR A 111 -0.95 5.56 2.18
N GLU A 112 -0.97 5.99 0.92
CA GLU A 112 -2.18 6.08 0.11
C GLU A 112 -2.87 4.72 -0.03
N PHE A 113 -2.09 3.65 -0.24
CA PHE A 113 -2.61 2.30 -0.25
C PHE A 113 -3.35 1.94 1.04
N THR A 114 -2.86 2.36 2.22
CA THR A 114 -3.53 2.04 3.50
C THR A 114 -4.95 2.59 3.62
N ASN A 115 -5.25 3.64 2.86
CA ASN A 115 -6.54 4.31 2.86
C ASN A 115 -7.51 3.70 1.84
N LEU A 116 -7.05 2.79 0.99
CA LEU A 116 -7.86 2.14 -0.02
C LEU A 116 -8.83 1.12 0.58
N GLN A 117 -9.99 1.04 -0.05
CA GLN A 117 -11.06 0.12 0.29
C GLN A 117 -11.61 -0.50 -0.99
N VAL A 118 -12.07 -1.74 -0.87
CA VAL A 118 -12.85 -2.40 -1.92
C VAL A 118 -14.28 -2.57 -1.44
N VAL A 119 -15.20 -2.65 -2.40
CA VAL A 119 -16.61 -2.92 -2.13
C VAL A 119 -16.92 -4.34 -2.53
N PHE A 120 -17.49 -5.11 -1.61
CA PHE A 120 -18.13 -6.36 -1.94
C PHE A 120 -19.60 -6.02 -2.15
N GLU A 121 -19.98 -5.95 -3.42
CA GLU A 121 -21.33 -5.61 -3.86
C GLU A 121 -22.17 -6.86 -3.97
N LYS A 122 -23.34 -6.86 -3.32
CA LYS A 122 -24.29 -7.96 -3.39
C LYS A 122 -24.90 -8.02 -4.79
N GLN A 123 -24.84 -9.19 -5.42
CA GLN A 123 -25.48 -9.48 -6.69
C GLN A 123 -26.95 -9.87 -6.50
#